data_AF-A0A6J4XZ71-F1
#
_entry.id   AF-A0A6J4XZ71-F1
#
_cell.length_a   1.000
_cell.length_b   1.000
_cell.length_c   1.000
_cell.angle_alpha   90.00
_cell.angle_beta   90.00
_cell.angle_gamma   90.00
#
_symmetry.space_group_name_H-M   'P 1'
#
loop_
_entity.id
_entity.type
_entity.pdbx_description
1 polymer ?
#
loop_
_entity_poly.entity_id
_entity_poly.type
_entity_poly.pdbx_seq_one_letter_code
_entity_poly.pdbx_strand_id
1 'polypeptide(L)'
;MESKLFRIFVSLGVPGLALGIFYLLFRTFDWTFPIVPSNWVGPIIVLFMLLTSSIVFYALTLWRPRTSPTFSVKSGDAPLSGAAAFQRVLEHISTFLEQQSAALSSQDSQTENVDEQRKRVDAAKTVVQRAANHTRHYIADRRAGQRDRKIERELSDEWLEVGEHLREIGSHKADALYMICFRKARYWSDTDGWNNSYSGGMDISLENILSKVEEITASEANAG
;
A
#
# COMPACT_ATOMS: atom_id res chain seq x y z
N MET A 1 0.62 1.64 12.75
CA MET A 1 0.67 0.59 13.80
C MET A 1 1.91 -0.32 13.73
N GLU A 2 2.80 -0.17 12.74
CA GLU A 2 3.85 -1.15 12.41
C GLU A 2 5.07 -1.14 13.36
N SER A 3 5.35 -0.01 14.01
CA SER A 3 6.48 0.13 14.94
C SER A 3 6.38 -0.75 16.20
N LYS A 4 5.16 -1.11 16.61
CA LYS A 4 4.94 -2.04 17.74
C LYS A 4 5.27 -3.49 17.36
N LEU A 5 4.94 -3.92 16.15
CA LEU A 5 5.24 -5.26 15.66
C LEU A 5 6.75 -5.48 15.51
N PHE A 6 7.48 -4.49 14.97
CA PHE A 6 8.93 -4.57 14.83
C PHE A 6 9.65 -4.73 16.17
N ARG A 7 9.16 -4.08 17.23
CA ARG A 7 9.74 -4.20 18.57
C ARG A 7 9.57 -5.60 19.16
N ILE A 8 8.45 -6.25 18.88
CA ILE A 8 8.19 -7.64 19.29
C ILE A 8 9.13 -8.59 18.53
N PHE A 9 9.31 -8.39 17.22
CA PHE A 9 10.22 -9.21 16.41
C PHE A 9 11.69 -9.06 16.81
N VAL A 10 12.14 -7.85 17.15
CA VAL A 10 13.49 -7.62 17.66
C VAL A 10 13.69 -8.28 19.03
N SER A 11 12.65 -8.30 19.89
CA SER A 11 12.73 -8.96 21.21
C SER A 11 12.82 -10.49 21.12
N LEU A 12 12.35 -11.10 20.02
CA LEU A 12 12.47 -12.54 19.76
C LEU A 12 13.86 -12.94 19.23
N GLY A 13 14.77 -11.98 19.04
CA GLY A 13 16.12 -12.20 18.51
C GLY A 13 16.14 -12.48 17.00
N VAL A 14 17.21 -13.12 16.54
CA VAL A 14 17.44 -13.45 15.12
C VAL A 14 16.26 -14.18 14.45
N PRO A 15 15.57 -15.13 15.11
CA PRO A 15 14.39 -15.79 14.52
C PRO A 15 13.23 -14.82 14.29
N GLY A 16 12.97 -13.90 15.22
CA GLY A 16 11.89 -12.93 15.10
C GLY A 16 12.13 -11.92 13.98
N LEU A 17 13.37 -11.47 13.83
CA LEU A 17 13.76 -10.55 12.76
C LEU A 17 13.65 -11.21 11.38
N ALA A 18 14.06 -12.49 11.25
CA ALA A 18 13.86 -13.25 10.02
C ALA A 18 12.37 -13.35 9.67
N LEU A 19 11.51 -13.65 10.64
CA LEU A 19 10.06 -13.76 10.45
C LEU A 19 9.44 -12.41 10.02
N GLY A 20 9.90 -11.30 10.61
CA GLY A 20 9.47 -9.96 10.24
C GLY A 20 9.86 -9.57 8.81
N ILE A 21 11.08 -9.90 8.38
CA ILE A 21 11.53 -9.68 6.99
C ILE A 21 10.70 -10.52 6.01
N PHE A 22 10.46 -11.79 6.33
CA PHE A 22 9.60 -12.64 5.50
C PHE A 22 8.18 -12.08 5.39
N TYR A 23 7.60 -11.62 6.49
CA TYR A 23 6.27 -11.00 6.48
C TYR A 23 6.21 -9.76 5.58
N LEU A 24 7.22 -8.89 5.67
CA LEU A 24 7.31 -7.71 4.80
C LEU A 24 7.45 -8.09 3.33
N LEU A 25 8.32 -9.05 3.00
CA LEU A 25 8.46 -9.55 1.63
C LEU A 25 7.13 -10.12 1.12
N PHE A 26 6.43 -10.92 1.94
CA PHE A 26 5.14 -11.48 1.55
C PHE A 26 4.09 -10.41 1.25
N ARG A 27 4.05 -9.35 2.06
CA ARG A 27 3.10 -8.25 1.87
C ARG A 27 3.42 -7.40 0.64
N THR A 28 4.69 -7.16 0.34
CA THR A 28 5.09 -6.32 -0.80
C THR A 28 4.88 -6.99 -2.16
N PHE A 29 4.99 -8.32 -2.23
CA PHE A 29 4.93 -9.06 -3.50
C PHE A 29 3.54 -9.60 -3.86
N ASP A 30 2.48 -9.30 -3.09
CA ASP A 30 1.12 -9.82 -3.29
C ASP A 30 1.09 -11.33 -3.60
N TRP A 31 1.96 -12.08 -2.92
CA TRP A 31 2.19 -13.47 -3.28
C TRP A 31 0.97 -14.31 -2.90
N THR A 32 0.17 -14.70 -3.89
CA THR A 32 -0.91 -15.66 -3.67
C THR A 32 -0.30 -17.03 -3.45
N PHE A 33 -0.32 -17.53 -2.22
CA PHE A 33 0.14 -18.87 -1.94
C PHE A 33 -0.70 -19.88 -2.73
N PRO A 34 -0.09 -20.79 -3.49
CA PRO A 34 -0.83 -21.89 -4.08
C PRO A 34 -1.47 -22.69 -2.96
N ILE A 35 -2.77 -22.99 -3.09
CA ILE A 35 -3.50 -23.77 -2.12
C ILE A 35 -2.92 -25.18 -2.12
N VAL A 36 -2.11 -25.48 -1.11
CA VAL A 36 -1.50 -26.79 -0.96
C VAL A 36 -2.58 -27.77 -0.46
N PRO A 37 -2.77 -28.93 -1.11
CA PRO A 37 -3.75 -29.90 -0.64
C PRO A 37 -3.40 -30.40 0.78
N SER A 38 -4.42 -30.60 1.61
CA SER A 38 -4.27 -30.80 3.06
C SER A 38 -3.37 -31.98 3.46
N ASN A 39 -3.24 -32.98 2.60
CA ASN A 39 -2.38 -34.14 2.81
C ASN A 39 -0.87 -33.82 2.73
N TRP A 40 -0.49 -32.71 2.09
CA TRP A 40 0.92 -32.30 1.95
C TRP A 40 1.40 -31.35 3.04
N VAL A 41 0.49 -30.78 3.82
CA VAL A 41 0.84 -29.80 4.87
C VAL A 41 1.77 -30.41 5.92
N GLY A 42 1.47 -31.63 6.39
CA GLY A 42 2.27 -32.33 7.40
C GLY A 42 3.73 -32.57 6.96
N PRO A 43 3.97 -33.24 5.80
CA PRO A 43 5.32 -33.44 5.27
C PRO A 43 6.12 -32.15 5.09
N ILE A 44 5.48 -31.07 4.61
CA ILE A 44 6.14 -29.77 4.42
C ILE A 44 6.61 -29.18 5.76
N ILE A 45 5.78 -29.27 6.81
CA ILE A 45 6.15 -28.78 8.15
C ILE A 45 7.34 -29.58 8.70
N VAL A 46 7.33 -30.91 8.56
CA VAL A 46 8.45 -31.77 9.03
C VAL A 46 9.74 -31.45 8.28
N LEU A 47 9.66 -31.29 6.94
CA LEU A 47 10.81 -30.91 6.11
C LEU A 47 11.37 -29.56 6.56
N PHE A 48 10.51 -28.56 6.78
CA PHE A 48 10.91 -27.23 7.23
C PHE A 48 11.59 -27.26 8.60
N MET A 49 11.05 -28.03 9.56
CA MET A 49 11.68 -28.21 10.88
C MET A 49 13.06 -28.86 10.77
N LEU A 50 13.23 -29.87 9.92
CA LEU A 50 14.54 -30.51 9.70
C LEU A 50 15.56 -29.52 9.10
N LEU A 51 15.14 -28.75 8.10
CA LEU A 51 16.00 -27.79 7.41
C LEU A 51 16.45 -26.67 8.35
N THR A 52 15.51 -26.07 9.07
CA THR A 52 15.80 -25.02 10.06
C THR A 52 16.68 -25.54 11.19
N SER A 53 16.38 -26.72 11.76
CA SER A 53 17.20 -27.31 12.81
C SER A 53 18.62 -27.64 12.34
N SER A 54 18.79 -28.08 11.08
CA SER A 54 20.11 -28.32 10.48
C SER A 54 20.90 -27.02 10.29
N ILE A 55 20.26 -25.94 9.83
CA ILE A 55 20.90 -24.62 9.68
C ILE A 55 21.33 -24.06 11.05
N VAL A 56 20.45 -24.14 12.05
CA VAL A 56 20.74 -23.67 13.42
C VAL A 56 21.90 -24.48 14.01
N PHE A 57 21.87 -25.81 13.88
CA PHE A 57 22.96 -26.67 14.34
C PHE A 57 24.28 -26.33 13.65
N TYR A 58 24.27 -26.10 12.33
CA TYR A 58 25.45 -25.69 11.58
C TYR A 58 25.97 -24.31 11.98
N ALA A 59 25.09 -23.34 12.24
CA ALA A 59 25.49 -22.02 12.73
C ALA A 59 26.18 -22.12 14.11
N LEU A 60 25.66 -22.97 14.99
CA LEU A 60 26.25 -23.22 16.32
C LEU A 60 27.63 -23.88 16.24
N THR A 61 27.87 -24.77 15.27
CA THR A 61 29.20 -25.36 15.09
C THR A 61 30.22 -24.35 14.55
N LEU A 62 29.79 -23.41 13.71
CA LEU A 62 30.63 -22.33 13.18
C LEU A 62 30.98 -21.28 14.24
N TRP A 63 30.04 -20.99 15.15
CA TRP A 63 30.18 -19.99 16.21
C TRP A 63 30.86 -20.51 17.48
N ARG A 64 31.38 -21.74 17.46
CA ARG A 64 32.09 -22.28 18.62
C ARG A 64 33.28 -21.34 18.93
N PRO A 65 33.31 -20.68 20.11
CA PRO A 65 34.34 -19.72 20.43
C PRO A 65 35.70 -20.41 20.32
N ARG A 66 36.51 -19.98 19.34
CA ARG A 66 37.92 -20.33 19.36
C ARG A 66 38.47 -19.70 20.62
N THR A 67 38.86 -20.51 21.59
CA THR A 67 39.50 -20.05 22.83
C THR A 67 40.70 -19.21 22.42
N SER A 68 40.53 -17.89 22.42
CA SER A 68 41.62 -16.97 22.15
C SER A 68 42.67 -17.17 23.24
N PRO A 69 43.97 -17.19 22.88
CA PRO A 69 45.03 -17.27 23.88
C PRO A 69 44.87 -16.10 24.86
N THR A 70 44.89 -16.42 26.15
CA THR A 70 44.81 -15.50 27.28
C THR A 70 45.73 -14.30 27.07
N PHE A 71 45.15 -13.15 26.71
CA PHE A 71 45.86 -11.89 26.71
C PHE A 71 45.96 -11.40 28.16
N SER A 72 47.17 -11.46 28.70
CA SER A 72 47.50 -10.83 29.98
C SER A 72 47.39 -9.32 29.83
N VAL A 73 46.32 -8.74 30.37
CA VAL A 73 46.09 -7.29 30.39
C VAL A 73 47.09 -6.69 31.38
N LYS A 74 48.07 -5.96 30.84
CA LYS A 74 48.96 -5.11 31.62
C LYS A 74 48.16 -3.88 32.05
N SER A 75 47.75 -3.83 33.31
CA SER A 75 47.04 -2.71 33.94
C SER A 75 47.88 -1.44 33.88
N GLY A 76 47.56 -0.53 32.97
CA GLY A 76 48.31 0.72 32.77
C GLY A 76 47.48 1.96 32.43
N ASP A 77 46.18 1.83 32.18
CA ASP A 77 45.37 2.99 31.77
C ASP A 77 44.55 3.52 32.94
N ALA A 78 44.77 4.80 33.24
CA ALA A 78 44.17 5.55 34.33
C ALA A 78 42.64 5.49 34.30
N PRO A 79 41.97 5.51 35.48
CA PRO A 79 40.53 5.50 35.55
C PRO A 79 39.97 6.71 34.80
N LEU A 80 39.28 6.46 33.70
CA LEU A 80 38.45 7.44 33.02
C LEU A 80 37.51 8.06 34.05
N SER A 81 37.76 9.33 34.36
CA SER A 81 36.99 10.12 35.32
C SER A 81 35.51 10.08 34.93
N GLY A 82 34.64 9.79 35.91
CA GLY A 82 33.19 9.65 35.69
C GLY A 82 32.52 10.86 35.05
N ALA A 83 33.14 12.04 35.11
CA ALA A 83 32.67 13.25 34.44
C ALA A 83 32.65 13.10 32.91
N ALA A 84 33.68 12.48 32.32
CA ALA A 84 33.75 12.28 30.87
C ALA A 84 32.73 11.25 30.36
N ALA A 85 32.42 10.24 31.19
CA ALA A 85 31.37 9.27 30.89
C ALA A 85 29.98 9.92 30.92
N PHE A 86 29.71 10.79 31.92
CA PHE A 86 28.44 11.50 32.03
C PHE A 86 28.21 12.49 30.88
N GLN A 87 29.25 13.20 30.44
CA GLN A 87 29.17 14.14 29.31
C GLN A 87 28.70 13.46 28.01
N ARG A 88 29.23 12.26 27.70
CA ARG A 88 28.84 11.48 26.52
C ARG A 88 27.38 11.01 26.58
N VAL A 89 26.89 10.68 27.79
CA VAL A 89 25.48 10.31 27.98
C VAL A 89 24.57 11.51 27.70
N LEU A 90 24.96 12.71 28.15
CA LEU A 90 24.18 13.92 27.86
C LEU A 90 24.16 14.27 26.37
N GLU A 91 25.29 14.11 25.66
CA GLU A 91 25.32 14.31 24.20
C GLU A 91 24.41 13.32 23.46
N HIS A 92 24.42 12.04 23.84
CA HIS A 92 23.50 11.05 23.26
C HIS A 92 22.02 11.33 23.56
N ILE A 93 21.70 11.83 24.75
CA ILE A 93 20.32 12.20 25.08
C ILE A 93 19.87 13.39 24.23
N SER A 94 20.74 14.38 24.03
CA SER A 94 20.43 15.56 23.19
C SER A 94 20.16 15.18 21.74
N THR A 95 21.02 14.36 21.13
CA THR A 95 20.83 13.93 19.73
C THR A 95 19.58 13.06 19.56
N PHE A 96 19.27 12.22 20.55
CA PHE A 96 18.05 11.41 20.54
C PHE A 96 16.78 12.27 20.62
N LEU A 97 16.76 13.30 21.46
CA LEU A 97 15.62 14.21 21.57
C LEU A 97 15.40 15.01 20.28
N GLU A 98 16.47 15.44 19.62
CA GLU A 98 16.40 16.15 18.34
C GLU A 98 15.85 15.23 17.24
N GLN A 99 16.35 13.99 17.14
CA GLN A 99 15.79 12.97 16.23
C GLN A 99 14.30 12.70 16.50
N GLN A 100 13.89 12.66 17.77
CA GLN A 100 12.50 12.43 18.13
C GLN A 100 11.60 13.62 17.74
N SER A 101 12.07 14.86 17.90
CA SER A 101 11.32 16.05 17.45
C SER A 101 11.16 16.10 15.93
N ALA A 102 12.20 15.74 15.17
CA ALA A 102 12.13 15.67 13.71
C ALA A 102 11.15 14.57 13.25
N ALA A 103 11.14 13.43 13.94
CA ALA A 103 10.20 12.35 13.67
C ALA A 103 8.73 12.76 13.92
N LEU A 104 8.46 13.47 15.03
CA LEU A 104 7.12 13.99 15.34
C LEU A 104 6.64 15.00 14.29
N SER A 105 7.50 15.93 13.86
CA SER A 105 7.15 16.88 12.80
C SER A 105 6.85 16.20 11.46
N SER A 106 7.52 15.10 11.13
CA SER A 106 7.25 14.33 9.91
C SER A 106 5.93 13.55 9.97
N GLN A 107 5.46 13.23 11.18
CA GLN A 107 4.24 12.47 11.38
C GLN A 107 2.99 13.35 11.14
N ASP A 108 3.04 14.62 11.54
CA ASP A 108 1.94 15.58 11.31
C ASP A 108 1.73 15.85 9.81
N SER A 109 2.82 15.99 9.04
CA SER A 109 2.73 16.16 7.57
C SER A 109 2.18 14.92 6.85
N GLN A 110 2.41 13.72 7.39
CA GLN A 110 1.83 12.50 6.83
C GLN A 110 0.33 12.40 7.09
N THR A 111 -0.14 12.79 8.28
CA THR A 111 -1.57 12.76 8.59
C THR A 111 -2.39 13.74 7.75
N GLU A 112 -1.86 14.94 7.49
CA GLU A 112 -2.52 15.93 6.64
C GLU A 112 -2.69 15.42 5.20
N ASN A 113 -1.68 14.74 4.66
CA ASN A 113 -1.72 14.17 3.32
C ASN A 113 -2.80 13.06 3.19
N VAL A 114 -2.93 12.20 4.20
CA VAL A 114 -3.94 11.12 4.20
C VAL A 114 -5.37 11.68 4.23
N ASP A 115 -5.62 12.70 5.04
CA ASP A 115 -6.95 13.32 5.12
C ASP A 115 -7.31 14.08 3.83
N GLU A 116 -6.35 14.75 3.21
CA GLU A 116 -6.54 15.39 1.91
C GLU A 116 -6.84 14.37 0.81
N GLN A 117 -6.09 13.26 0.78
CA GLN A 117 -6.30 12.18 -0.17
C GLN A 117 -7.70 11.56 -0.02
N ARG A 118 -8.15 11.30 1.21
CA ARG A 118 -9.51 10.79 1.49
C ARG A 118 -10.58 11.74 0.97
N LYS A 119 -10.43 13.04 1.19
CA LYS A 119 -11.37 14.05 0.65
C LYS A 119 -11.44 14.03 -0.87
N ARG A 120 -10.31 13.88 -1.56
CA ARG A 120 -10.28 13.77 -3.04
C ARG A 120 -10.99 12.51 -3.54
N VAL A 121 -10.78 11.38 -2.88
CA VAL A 121 -11.45 10.11 -3.21
C VAL A 121 -12.96 10.21 -3.00
N ASP A 122 -13.41 10.79 -1.88
CA ASP A 122 -14.83 10.99 -1.59
C ASP A 122 -15.51 11.95 -2.58
N ALA A 123 -14.81 13.02 -2.98
CA ALA A 123 -15.26 13.94 -4.02
C ALA A 123 -15.44 13.22 -5.36
N ALA A 124 -14.41 12.48 -5.81
CA ALA A 124 -14.48 11.70 -7.04
C ALA A 124 -15.64 10.69 -7.03
N LYS A 125 -15.82 9.96 -5.92
CA LYS A 125 -16.91 9.01 -5.74
C LYS A 125 -18.28 9.67 -5.90
N THR A 126 -18.46 10.86 -5.31
CA THR A 126 -19.72 11.62 -5.39
C THR A 126 -20.04 12.01 -6.84
N VAL A 127 -19.03 12.47 -7.60
CA VAL A 127 -19.21 12.86 -9.00
C VAL A 127 -19.47 11.64 -9.89
N VAL A 128 -18.78 10.50 -9.66
CA VAL A 128 -19.08 9.25 -10.40
C VAL A 128 -20.50 8.79 -10.16
N GLN A 129 -20.97 8.81 -8.91
CA GLN A 129 -22.33 8.40 -8.58
C GLN A 129 -23.38 9.29 -9.25
N ARG A 130 -23.14 10.61 -9.31
CA ARG A 130 -23.99 11.56 -10.00
C ARG A 130 -24.09 11.23 -11.50
N ALA A 131 -22.96 11.13 -12.19
CA ALA A 131 -22.91 10.82 -13.62
C ALA A 131 -23.51 9.44 -13.94
N ALA A 132 -23.27 8.45 -13.09
CA ALA A 132 -23.84 7.11 -13.24
C ALA A 132 -25.37 7.11 -13.08
N ASN A 133 -25.91 7.85 -12.12
CA ASN A 133 -27.34 7.96 -11.92
C ASN A 133 -28.01 8.72 -13.08
N HIS A 134 -27.43 9.83 -13.54
CA HIS A 134 -27.93 10.54 -14.70
C HIS A 134 -27.94 9.64 -15.95
N THR A 135 -26.85 8.89 -16.16
CA THR A 135 -26.76 7.90 -17.25
C THR A 135 -27.87 6.84 -17.14
N ARG A 136 -28.14 6.31 -15.94
CA ARG A 136 -29.20 5.30 -15.73
C ARG A 136 -30.58 5.87 -16.04
N HIS A 137 -30.89 7.08 -15.57
CA HIS A 137 -32.15 7.75 -15.87
C HIS A 137 -32.32 7.97 -17.37
N TYR A 138 -31.30 8.51 -18.04
CA TYR A 138 -31.33 8.69 -19.49
C TYR A 138 -31.56 7.37 -20.25
N ILE A 139 -30.87 6.29 -19.86
CA ILE A 139 -31.05 4.97 -20.49
C ILE A 139 -32.47 4.44 -20.25
N ALA A 140 -33.04 4.64 -19.05
CA ALA A 140 -34.39 4.22 -18.73
C ALA A 140 -35.43 4.99 -19.57
N ASP A 141 -35.31 6.31 -19.65
CA ASP A 141 -36.23 7.17 -20.41
C ASP A 141 -36.11 6.94 -21.92
N ARG A 142 -34.88 6.73 -22.42
CA ARG A 142 -34.63 6.42 -23.84
C ARG A 142 -35.34 5.14 -24.30
N ARG A 143 -35.57 4.16 -23.43
CA ARG A 143 -36.33 2.94 -23.79
C ARG A 143 -37.80 3.26 -24.14
N ALA A 144 -38.32 4.38 -23.65
CA ALA A 144 -39.70 4.81 -23.85
C ALA A 144 -39.86 5.90 -24.93
N GLY A 145 -38.77 6.49 -25.44
CA GLY A 145 -38.84 7.71 -26.24
C GLY A 145 -37.75 7.90 -27.30
N GLN A 146 -37.76 9.08 -27.92
CA GLN A 146 -36.73 9.50 -28.87
C GLN A 146 -35.45 9.94 -28.14
N ARG A 147 -34.35 9.86 -28.87
CA ARG A 147 -33.02 10.20 -28.38
C ARG A 147 -32.86 11.72 -28.22
N ASP A 148 -32.37 12.17 -27.07
CA ASP A 148 -32.13 13.59 -26.79
C ASP A 148 -30.64 13.93 -26.84
N ARG A 149 -30.23 14.64 -27.92
CA ARG A 149 -28.84 15.07 -28.15
C ARG A 149 -28.34 16.11 -27.16
N LYS A 150 -29.23 16.79 -26.45
CA LYS A 150 -28.84 17.74 -25.42
C LYS A 150 -28.38 16.99 -24.18
N ILE A 151 -29.17 16.03 -23.71
CA ILE A 151 -28.84 15.19 -22.56
C ILE A 151 -27.55 14.40 -22.80
N GLU A 152 -27.34 13.89 -24.02
CA GLU A 152 -26.08 13.18 -24.35
C GLU A 152 -24.84 14.06 -24.26
N ARG A 153 -24.94 15.35 -24.61
CA ARG A 153 -23.84 16.30 -24.42
C ARG A 153 -23.60 16.57 -22.93
N GLU A 154 -24.65 16.75 -22.16
CA GLU A 154 -24.55 16.92 -20.70
C GLU A 154 -23.89 15.70 -20.03
N LEU A 155 -24.27 14.48 -20.44
CA LEU A 155 -23.60 13.26 -19.98
C LEU A 155 -22.12 13.22 -20.39
N SER A 156 -21.78 13.68 -21.59
CA SER A 156 -20.38 13.76 -22.03
C SER A 156 -19.55 14.66 -21.10
N ASP A 157 -20.08 15.84 -20.78
CA ASP A 157 -19.43 16.81 -19.90
C ASP A 157 -19.28 16.26 -18.47
N GLU A 158 -20.33 15.62 -17.93
CA GLU A 158 -20.27 14.98 -16.60
C GLU A 158 -19.21 13.87 -16.53
N TRP A 159 -19.09 13.04 -17.58
CA TRP A 159 -18.07 11.98 -17.61
C TRP A 159 -16.64 12.53 -17.80
N LEU A 160 -16.47 13.73 -18.36
CA LEU A 160 -15.19 14.45 -18.37
C LEU A 160 -14.85 14.98 -16.97
N GLU A 161 -15.81 15.61 -16.28
CA GLU A 161 -15.66 16.09 -14.88
C GLU A 161 -15.23 14.93 -13.95
N VAL A 162 -15.84 13.76 -14.10
CA VAL A 162 -15.41 12.53 -13.41
C VAL A 162 -13.92 12.24 -13.65
N GLY A 163 -13.49 12.33 -14.90
CA GLY A 163 -12.10 12.08 -15.27
C GLY A 163 -11.12 13.05 -14.60
N GLU A 164 -11.48 14.34 -14.52
CA GLU A 164 -10.66 15.36 -13.87
C GLU A 164 -10.45 15.06 -12.39
N HIS A 165 -11.51 14.72 -11.65
CA HIS A 165 -11.42 14.33 -10.24
C HIS A 165 -10.60 13.06 -10.02
N LEU A 166 -10.70 12.07 -10.91
CA LEU A 166 -9.89 10.86 -10.81
C LEU A 166 -8.40 11.15 -11.01
N ARG A 167 -8.06 12.09 -11.91
CA ARG A 167 -6.67 12.49 -12.15
C ARG A 167 -6.03 13.15 -10.92
N GLU A 168 -6.81 13.88 -10.12
CA GLU A 168 -6.34 14.54 -8.88
C GLU A 168 -5.93 13.56 -7.77
N ILE A 169 -6.40 12.31 -7.83
CA ILE A 169 -6.03 11.24 -6.89
C ILE A 169 -4.58 10.78 -7.13
N GLY A 170 -4.11 10.82 -8.38
CA GLY A 170 -2.71 10.53 -8.73
C GLY A 170 -2.27 9.06 -8.54
N SER A 171 -3.22 8.12 -8.43
CA SER A 171 -2.92 6.68 -8.31
C SER A 171 -3.01 5.98 -9.67
N HIS A 172 -2.17 4.97 -9.90
CA HIS A 172 -2.19 4.18 -11.14
C HIS A 172 -3.58 3.57 -11.43
N LYS A 173 -4.31 3.17 -10.38
CA LYS A 173 -5.68 2.66 -10.52
C LYS A 173 -6.66 3.75 -10.97
N ALA A 174 -6.51 4.96 -10.43
CA ALA A 174 -7.31 6.10 -10.83
C ALA A 174 -7.02 6.53 -12.28
N ASP A 175 -5.77 6.47 -12.74
CA ASP A 175 -5.41 6.74 -14.14
C ASP A 175 -6.05 5.75 -15.12
N ALA A 176 -6.07 4.46 -14.76
CA ALA A 176 -6.75 3.45 -15.57
C ALA A 176 -8.26 3.72 -15.65
N LEU A 177 -8.88 4.13 -14.55
CA LEU A 177 -10.30 4.47 -14.51
C LEU A 177 -10.61 5.78 -15.27
N TYR A 178 -9.72 6.78 -15.18
CA TYR A 178 -9.78 8.01 -15.96
C TYR A 178 -9.91 7.71 -17.46
N MET A 179 -9.10 6.78 -17.99
CA MET A 179 -9.16 6.40 -19.40
C MET A 179 -10.50 5.78 -19.79
N ILE A 180 -11.14 5.03 -18.89
CA ILE A 180 -12.48 4.45 -19.11
C ILE A 180 -13.54 5.56 -19.12
N CYS A 181 -13.50 6.48 -18.14
CA CYS A 181 -14.42 7.61 -18.06
C CYS A 181 -14.29 8.55 -19.25
N PHE A 182 -13.06 8.84 -19.71
CA PHE A 182 -12.82 9.63 -20.91
C PHE A 182 -13.41 8.97 -22.17
N ARG A 183 -13.28 7.64 -22.31
CA ARG A 183 -13.93 6.91 -23.41
C ARG A 183 -15.44 6.95 -23.31
N LYS A 184 -16.00 6.90 -22.10
CA LYS A 184 -17.44 7.04 -21.88
C LYS A 184 -17.95 8.44 -22.21
N ALA A 185 -17.21 9.49 -21.87
CA ALA A 185 -17.50 10.84 -22.32
C ALA A 185 -17.54 10.92 -23.85
N ARG A 186 -16.54 10.34 -24.53
CA ARG A 186 -16.50 10.29 -25.98
C ARG A 186 -17.66 9.51 -26.59
N TYR A 187 -18.04 8.39 -25.99
CA TYR A 187 -19.23 7.64 -26.38
C TYR A 187 -20.47 8.53 -26.37
N TRP A 188 -20.69 9.31 -25.31
CA TRP A 188 -21.82 10.23 -25.23
C TRP A 188 -21.74 11.41 -26.21
N SER A 189 -20.53 11.88 -26.54
CA SER A 189 -20.35 12.95 -27.53
C SER A 189 -20.73 12.55 -28.97
N ASP A 190 -20.51 11.27 -29.33
CA ASP A 190 -20.83 10.73 -30.65
C ASP A 190 -21.26 9.26 -30.56
N THR A 191 -22.49 9.08 -30.09
CA THR A 191 -23.06 7.77 -29.88
C THR A 191 -23.32 7.01 -31.20
N ASP A 192 -23.42 7.68 -32.36
CA ASP A 192 -23.67 7.00 -33.66
C ASP A 192 -22.39 6.56 -34.33
N GLY A 193 -21.33 7.37 -34.21
CA GLY A 193 -20.00 7.03 -34.68
C GLY A 193 -19.29 6.02 -33.78
N TRP A 194 -19.85 5.69 -32.61
CA TRP A 194 -19.23 4.73 -31.71
C TRP A 194 -19.25 3.31 -32.29
N ASN A 195 -18.05 2.75 -32.43
CA ASN A 195 -17.84 1.37 -32.81
C ASN A 195 -16.95 0.66 -31.78
N ASN A 196 -16.96 -0.67 -31.79
CA ASN A 196 -16.18 -1.45 -30.83
C ASN A 196 -14.66 -1.29 -31.02
N SER A 197 -14.16 -0.87 -32.18
CA SER A 197 -12.73 -0.62 -32.36
C SER A 197 -12.26 0.63 -31.60
N TYR A 198 -13.11 1.63 -31.40
CA TYR A 198 -12.82 2.78 -30.54
C TYR A 198 -12.79 2.45 -29.04
N SER A 199 -13.36 1.33 -28.61
CA SER A 199 -13.26 0.93 -27.19
C SER A 199 -11.84 0.44 -26.83
N GLY A 200 -11.07 -0.04 -27.81
CA GLY A 200 -9.78 -0.70 -27.55
C GLY A 200 -9.92 -1.95 -26.65
N GLY A 201 -11.11 -2.56 -26.60
CA GLY A 201 -11.42 -3.68 -25.72
C GLY A 201 -11.68 -3.28 -24.26
N MET A 202 -11.70 -1.99 -23.92
CA MET A 202 -12.07 -1.55 -22.58
C MET A 202 -13.58 -1.61 -22.39
N ASP A 203 -13.99 -2.22 -21.28
CA ASP A 203 -15.38 -2.20 -20.85
C ASP A 203 -15.74 -0.84 -20.25
N ILE A 204 -16.59 -0.09 -20.95
CA ILE A 204 -17.11 1.22 -20.50
C ILE A 204 -18.47 1.09 -19.80
N SER A 205 -18.88 -0.11 -19.40
CA SER A 205 -20.12 -0.34 -18.64
C SER A 205 -20.15 0.46 -17.33
N LEU A 206 -21.36 0.77 -16.85
CA LEU A 206 -21.50 1.49 -15.57
C LEU A 206 -21.05 0.60 -14.41
N GLU A 207 -21.32 -0.69 -14.51
CA GLU A 207 -21.02 -1.71 -13.52
C GLU A 207 -19.51 -1.83 -13.32
N ASN A 208 -18.73 -1.90 -14.41
CA ASN A 208 -17.28 -1.91 -14.34
C ASN A 208 -16.71 -0.63 -13.71
N ILE A 209 -17.22 0.54 -14.12
CA ILE A 209 -16.77 1.82 -13.57
C ILE A 209 -17.04 1.90 -12.06
N LEU A 210 -18.26 1.57 -11.62
CA LEU A 210 -18.62 1.62 -10.19
C LEU A 210 -17.82 0.62 -9.36
N SER A 211 -17.62 -0.60 -9.87
CA SER A 211 -16.78 -1.60 -9.20
C SER A 211 -15.33 -1.12 -9.05
N LYS A 212 -14.76 -0.46 -10.06
CA LYS A 212 -13.41 0.13 -9.98
C LYS A 212 -13.32 1.29 -9.00
N VAL A 213 -14.36 2.12 -8.89
CA VAL A 213 -14.42 3.18 -7.87
C VAL A 213 -14.43 2.58 -6.47
N GLU A 214 -15.20 1.52 -6.25
CA GLU A 214 -15.22 0.80 -4.97
C GLU A 214 -13.86 0.18 -4.64
N GLU A 215 -13.18 -0.39 -5.64
CA GLU A 215 -11.82 -0.93 -5.48
C GLU A 215 -10.81 0.15 -5.05
N ILE A 216 -10.84 1.33 -5.71
CA ILE A 216 -9.99 2.47 -5.36
C ILE A 216 -10.31 2.95 -3.95
N THR A 217 -11.59 3.11 -3.63
CA THR A 217 -12.04 3.55 -2.29
C THR A 217 -11.56 2.58 -1.20
N ALA A 218 -11.65 1.27 -1.47
CA ALA A 218 -11.21 0.24 -0.54
C ALA A 218 -9.68 0.20 -0.38
N SER A 219 -8.90 0.40 -1.45
CA SER A 219 -7.44 0.44 -1.34
C SER A 219 -6.95 1.65 -0.54
N GLU A 220 -7.57 2.82 -0.71
CA GLU A 220 -7.21 4.04 0.02
C GLU A 220 -7.64 3.97 1.49
N ALA A 221 -8.77 3.32 1.79
CA ALA A 221 -9.22 3.07 3.16
C ALA A 221 -8.24 2.16 3.95
N ASN A 222 -7.57 1.22 3.28
CA ASN A 222 -6.62 0.30 3.90
C ASN A 222 -5.19 0.86 4.00
N ALA A 223 -4.89 1.97 3.31
CA ALA A 223 -3.55 2.57 3.26
C ALA A 223 -3.24 3.49 4.46
N GLY A 224 -4.25 3.92 5.23
CA GLY A 224 -4.10 4.77 6.42
C GLY A 224 -4.39 4.01 7.72
#